data_AF-A0A2D5V105-F1
#
_entry.id   AF-A0A2D5V105-F1
#
_cell.length_a   1.000
_cell.length_b   1.000
_cell.length_c   1.000
_cell.angle_alpha   90.00
_cell.angle_beta   90.00
_cell.angle_gamma   90.00
#
_symmetry.space_group_name_H-M   'P 1'
#
loop_
_entity.id
_entity.type
_entity.pdbx_description
1 polymer ?
#
loop_
_entity_poly.entity_id
_entity_poly.type
_entity_poly.pdbx_seq_one_letter_code
_entity_poly.pdbx_strand_id
1 'polypeptide(L)'
;MQKISIIVPGALNTDLVASGIKEFVQPGQQQYGTAFSIYPGGKSRNIAQMIASLVGPNKVAMIGKTCKDPNNLWKPPIDGLLDAGVNTSHIKLLSAEEAQTHPGIAFIHVNTEGTNSIYVLPGINATFSPQDIDDAQSLFTNAQHTGILVLSLEMPKQTAYHAIQKAHQHNIKVFLDPGAYKKEESYDDIYNNLYLIKPNEHEAEHLTGIKVTDKETAKQAAAYFLQRNVQNVLITLGEQGAYLFTKETEQHIPTPKLSIQGEKNATGCGDQTIAALAAAISQGKPLEQAAKQAILAGTLQFYKAGIVPVTNKEIEEYTQHID
;
A
#
# COMPACT_ATOMS: atom_id res chain seq x y z
N MET A 1 -5.55 -0.35 -27.23
CA MET A 1 -5.03 -0.71 -25.88
C MET A 1 -5.59 0.30 -24.90
N GLN A 2 -6.17 -0.14 -23.77
CA GLN A 2 -6.61 0.80 -22.74
C GLN A 2 -5.37 1.48 -22.13
N LYS A 3 -5.41 2.81 -21.98
CA LYS A 3 -4.28 3.61 -21.49
C LYS A 3 -4.02 3.30 -20.01
N ILE A 4 -2.80 2.92 -19.65
CA ILE A 4 -2.34 2.81 -18.26
C ILE A 4 -2.48 4.21 -17.62
N SER A 5 -3.16 4.27 -16.48
CA SER A 5 -3.41 5.52 -15.75
C SER A 5 -2.86 5.51 -14.33
N ILE A 6 -2.45 4.34 -13.82
CA ILE A 6 -1.93 4.22 -12.46
C ILE A 6 -0.61 3.44 -12.49
N ILE A 7 0.41 4.01 -11.86
CA ILE A 7 1.75 3.43 -11.75
C ILE A 7 2.02 3.17 -10.27
N VAL A 8 2.48 1.95 -9.96
CA VAL A 8 2.78 1.53 -8.59
C VAL A 8 4.19 0.93 -8.54
N PRO A 9 5.24 1.72 -8.29
CA PRO A 9 6.56 1.17 -8.05
C PRO A 9 6.67 0.65 -6.61
N GLY A 10 7.43 -0.41 -6.39
CA GLY A 10 7.79 -0.85 -5.03
C GLY A 10 8.19 -2.31 -4.91
N ALA A 11 8.35 -2.77 -3.67
CA ALA A 11 8.75 -4.13 -3.37
C ALA A 11 7.70 -5.18 -3.72
N LEU A 12 8.20 -6.35 -4.10
CA LEU A 12 7.45 -7.59 -4.16
C LEU A 12 7.98 -8.53 -3.09
N ASN A 13 7.13 -8.96 -2.17
CA ASN A 13 7.51 -9.99 -1.19
C ASN A 13 6.71 -11.27 -1.40
N THR A 14 7.22 -12.36 -0.87
CA THR A 14 6.44 -13.55 -0.55
C THR A 14 6.32 -13.67 0.96
N ASP A 15 5.08 -13.77 1.43
CA ASP A 15 4.77 -13.85 2.85
C ASP A 15 4.74 -15.33 3.24
N LEU A 16 5.65 -15.70 4.12
CA LEU A 16 5.79 -17.05 4.69
C LEU A 16 5.15 -17.03 6.07
N VAL A 17 3.89 -17.47 6.13
CA VAL A 17 3.05 -17.37 7.33
C VAL A 17 3.07 -18.70 8.07
N ALA A 18 3.61 -18.69 9.28
CA ALA A 18 3.56 -19.80 10.23
C ALA A 18 2.61 -19.46 11.38
N SER A 19 1.60 -20.30 11.59
CA SER A 19 0.49 -20.02 12.51
C SER A 19 0.33 -21.12 13.56
N GLY A 20 -0.37 -20.78 14.66
CA GLY A 20 -0.78 -21.74 15.67
C GLY A 20 0.17 -21.90 16.85
N ILE A 21 1.12 -20.97 17.01
CA ILE A 21 1.89 -20.82 18.24
C ILE A 21 1.05 -20.09 19.30
N LYS A 22 1.22 -20.41 20.59
CA LYS A 22 0.47 -19.72 21.65
C LYS A 22 0.98 -18.31 21.88
N GLU A 23 2.31 -18.17 21.92
CA GLU A 23 3.03 -16.92 22.13
C GLU A 23 4.26 -16.88 21.22
N PHE A 24 4.79 -15.68 20.95
CA PHE A 24 5.98 -15.54 20.11
C PHE A 24 7.20 -16.18 20.77
N VAL A 25 7.93 -16.98 19.99
CA VAL A 25 9.12 -17.71 20.43
C VAL A 25 10.17 -16.73 20.95
N GLN A 26 10.59 -16.91 22.20
CA GLN A 26 11.66 -16.13 22.82
C GLN A 26 13.04 -16.77 22.59
N PRO A 27 14.16 -16.03 22.78
CA PRO A 27 15.49 -16.60 22.65
C PRO A 27 15.68 -17.88 23.49
N GLY A 28 16.13 -18.96 22.83
CA GLY A 28 16.37 -20.25 23.46
C GLY A 28 15.13 -21.15 23.62
N GLN A 29 13.94 -20.69 23.20
CA GLN A 29 12.74 -21.50 23.22
C GLN A 29 12.48 -22.21 21.88
N GLN A 30 11.75 -23.33 21.95
CA GLN A 30 11.19 -24.02 20.80
C GLN A 30 9.69 -24.23 21.03
N GLN A 31 8.89 -23.92 20.02
CA GLN A 31 7.45 -24.19 20.02
C GLN A 31 7.05 -24.89 18.71
N TYR A 32 5.86 -25.51 18.71
CA TYR A 32 5.30 -26.18 17.55
C TYR A 32 4.09 -25.39 17.05
N GLY A 33 4.14 -24.94 15.80
CA GLY A 33 2.99 -24.37 15.10
C GLY A 33 2.07 -25.46 14.54
N THR A 34 0.92 -25.06 14.00
CA THR A 34 -0.09 -25.98 13.45
C THR A 34 -0.33 -25.80 11.96
N ALA A 35 0.06 -24.67 11.38
CA ALA A 35 -0.15 -24.38 9.97
C ALA A 35 1.00 -23.57 9.37
N PHE A 36 1.19 -23.76 8.06
CA PHE A 36 2.12 -22.98 7.23
C PHE A 36 1.42 -22.62 5.92
N SER A 37 1.62 -21.38 5.46
CA SER A 37 1.04 -20.88 4.22
C SER A 37 1.99 -19.92 3.52
N ILE A 38 1.98 -19.95 2.20
CA ILE A 38 2.75 -19.03 1.36
C ILE A 38 1.75 -18.15 0.63
N TYR A 39 1.83 -16.85 0.87
CA TYR A 39 1.00 -15.86 0.20
C TYR A 39 1.85 -14.95 -0.66
N PRO A 40 1.29 -14.41 -1.75
CA PRO A 40 1.90 -13.21 -2.32
C PRO A 40 1.95 -12.15 -1.21
N GLY A 41 3.00 -11.33 -1.19
CA GLY A 41 3.25 -10.27 -0.22
C GLY A 41 3.70 -8.94 -0.84
N GLY A 42 4.02 -7.97 0.02
CA GLY A 42 4.52 -6.64 -0.35
C GLY A 42 3.41 -5.59 -0.48
N LYS A 43 3.57 -4.47 0.22
CA LYS A 43 2.56 -3.41 0.33
C LYS A 43 2.23 -2.78 -1.02
N SER A 44 3.26 -2.45 -1.81
CA SER A 44 3.06 -1.90 -3.16
C SER A 44 2.37 -2.91 -4.09
N ARG A 45 2.69 -4.21 -3.97
CA ARG A 45 2.04 -5.30 -4.71
C ARG A 45 0.56 -5.42 -4.33
N ASN A 46 0.24 -5.41 -3.03
CA ASN A 46 -1.15 -5.41 -2.53
C ASN A 46 -1.94 -4.26 -3.14
N ILE A 47 -1.40 -3.03 -3.03
CA ILE A 47 -2.03 -1.83 -3.54
C ILE A 47 -2.28 -1.94 -5.06
N ALA A 48 -1.28 -2.37 -5.84
CA ALA A 48 -1.45 -2.55 -7.29
C ALA A 48 -2.57 -3.54 -7.64
N GLN A 49 -2.61 -4.68 -6.94
CA GLN A 49 -3.63 -5.72 -7.12
C GLN A 49 -5.03 -5.19 -6.76
N MET A 50 -5.15 -4.51 -5.61
CA MET A 50 -6.40 -3.94 -5.12
C MET A 50 -6.92 -2.83 -6.04
N ILE A 51 -6.05 -1.96 -6.54
CA ILE A 51 -6.43 -0.93 -7.52
C ILE A 51 -6.97 -1.60 -8.78
N ALA A 52 -6.25 -2.60 -9.33
CA ALA A 52 -6.65 -3.27 -10.57
C ALA A 52 -8.03 -3.94 -10.47
N SER A 53 -8.37 -4.50 -9.30
CA SER A 53 -9.71 -5.05 -9.04
C SER A 53 -10.85 -4.02 -9.15
N LEU A 54 -10.53 -2.73 -8.94
CA LEU A 54 -11.49 -1.63 -8.95
C LEU A 54 -11.52 -0.85 -10.27
N VAL A 55 -10.40 -0.79 -11.00
CA VAL A 55 -10.31 -0.05 -12.27
C VAL A 55 -10.34 -0.94 -13.52
N GLY A 56 -10.19 -2.25 -13.34
CA GLY A 56 -10.12 -3.24 -14.40
C GLY A 56 -8.69 -3.54 -14.90
N PRO A 57 -8.55 -4.59 -15.72
CA PRO A 57 -7.25 -5.07 -16.18
C PRO A 57 -6.55 -4.07 -17.10
N ASN A 58 -5.22 -4.11 -17.12
CA ASN A 58 -4.35 -3.29 -17.97
C ASN A 58 -4.49 -1.76 -17.77
N LYS A 59 -4.96 -1.32 -16.60
CA LYS A 59 -5.02 0.09 -16.18
C LYS A 59 -3.94 0.47 -15.17
N VAL A 60 -3.43 -0.52 -14.46
CA VAL A 60 -2.37 -0.41 -13.46
C VAL A 60 -1.10 -1.05 -13.99
N ALA A 61 0.04 -0.40 -13.82
CA ALA A 61 1.34 -1.00 -14.06
C ALA A 61 2.16 -1.00 -12.77
N MET A 62 2.82 -2.12 -12.49
CA MET A 62 3.77 -2.22 -11.40
C MET A 62 5.20 -2.12 -11.94
N ILE A 63 6.04 -1.35 -11.24
CA ILE A 63 7.49 -1.29 -11.49
C ILE A 63 8.17 -1.91 -10.27
N GLY A 64 9.09 -2.83 -10.48
CA GLY A 64 9.78 -3.47 -9.37
C GLY A 64 10.86 -4.43 -9.81
N LYS A 65 11.41 -5.15 -8.83
CA LYS A 65 12.40 -6.20 -9.05
C LYS A 65 12.04 -7.44 -8.27
N THR A 66 12.34 -8.59 -8.85
CA THR A 66 12.45 -9.84 -8.11
C THR A 66 13.53 -10.71 -8.76
N CYS A 67 13.86 -11.85 -8.17
CA CYS A 67 14.86 -12.76 -8.72
C CYS A 67 14.45 -14.21 -8.54
N LYS A 68 14.86 -15.06 -9.48
CA LYS A 68 14.64 -16.50 -9.37
C LYS A 68 15.39 -17.06 -8.17
N ASP A 69 14.77 -18.00 -7.50
CA ASP A 69 15.37 -18.81 -6.44
C ASP A 69 14.95 -20.28 -6.60
N PRO A 70 15.69 -21.23 -6.01
CA PRO A 70 15.38 -22.66 -6.12
C PRO A 70 13.98 -23.05 -5.63
N ASN A 71 13.38 -22.27 -4.71
CA ASN A 71 12.07 -22.56 -4.12
C ASN A 71 10.93 -21.81 -4.83
N ASN A 72 11.23 -21.04 -5.88
CA ASN A 72 10.26 -20.23 -6.63
C ASN A 72 9.45 -19.24 -5.77
N LEU A 73 10.05 -18.72 -4.69
CA LEU A 73 9.44 -17.70 -3.84
C LEU A 73 9.24 -16.37 -4.57
N TRP A 74 9.78 -16.17 -5.76
CA TRP A 74 9.48 -15.00 -6.59
C TRP A 74 8.11 -15.07 -7.30
N LYS A 75 7.53 -16.26 -7.45
CA LYS A 75 6.31 -16.47 -8.27
C LYS A 75 5.04 -15.92 -7.63
N PRO A 76 4.72 -16.22 -6.34
CA PRO A 76 3.45 -15.82 -5.76
C PRO A 76 3.09 -14.34 -5.99
N PRO A 77 3.98 -13.35 -5.71
CA PRO A 77 3.63 -11.94 -5.92
C PRO A 77 3.45 -11.57 -7.38
N ILE A 78 4.15 -12.22 -8.33
CA ILE A 78 3.93 -11.98 -9.77
C ILE A 78 2.59 -12.59 -10.22
N ASP A 79 2.30 -13.82 -9.82
CA ASP A 79 1.06 -14.51 -10.20
C ASP A 79 -0.16 -13.73 -9.68
N GLY A 80 -0.13 -13.26 -8.43
CA GLY A 80 -1.21 -12.44 -7.88
C GLY A 80 -1.46 -11.12 -8.61
N LEU A 81 -0.42 -10.51 -9.20
CA LEU A 81 -0.54 -9.31 -10.04
C LEU A 81 -1.15 -9.64 -11.41
N LEU A 82 -0.68 -10.73 -12.03
CA LEU A 82 -1.19 -11.21 -13.32
C LEU A 82 -2.66 -11.58 -13.23
N ASP A 83 -3.08 -12.29 -12.18
CA ASP A 83 -4.46 -12.69 -11.93
C ASP A 83 -5.40 -11.48 -11.77
N ALA A 84 -4.90 -10.38 -11.20
CA ALA A 84 -5.64 -9.12 -11.10
C ALA A 84 -5.57 -8.26 -12.37
N GLY A 85 -4.83 -8.68 -13.40
CA GLY A 85 -4.66 -7.95 -14.65
C GLY A 85 -3.76 -6.72 -14.53
N VAL A 86 -2.84 -6.69 -13.57
CA VAL A 86 -1.80 -5.65 -13.49
C VAL A 86 -0.78 -5.86 -14.61
N ASN A 87 -0.38 -4.79 -15.28
CA ASN A 87 0.74 -4.84 -16.22
C ASN A 87 2.06 -5.01 -15.46
N THR A 88 2.66 -6.19 -15.58
CA THR A 88 3.92 -6.57 -14.94
C THR A 88 5.16 -6.43 -15.84
N SER A 89 5.02 -5.83 -17.03
CA SER A 89 6.10 -5.74 -18.02
C SER A 89 7.33 -4.94 -17.56
N HIS A 90 7.18 -4.13 -16.49
CA HIS A 90 8.25 -3.35 -15.88
C HIS A 90 8.71 -3.92 -14.53
N ILE A 91 8.40 -5.19 -14.25
CA ILE A 91 8.96 -5.94 -13.14
C ILE A 91 10.16 -6.72 -13.67
N LYS A 92 11.36 -6.34 -13.26
CA LYS A 92 12.58 -7.04 -13.67
C LYS A 92 12.69 -8.35 -12.90
N LEU A 93 12.69 -9.47 -13.61
CA LEU A 93 12.95 -10.80 -13.07
C LEU A 93 14.38 -11.22 -13.40
N LEU A 94 15.27 -11.13 -12.42
CA LEU A 94 16.67 -11.52 -12.57
C LEU A 94 16.85 -13.02 -12.33
N SER A 95 17.89 -13.62 -12.89
CA SER A 95 18.35 -14.95 -12.45
C SER A 95 18.92 -14.89 -11.02
N ALA A 96 19.03 -16.05 -10.37
CA ALA A 96 19.67 -16.17 -9.06
C ALA A 96 21.14 -15.70 -9.09
N GLU A 97 21.84 -15.97 -10.19
CA GLU A 97 23.24 -15.62 -10.40
C GLU A 97 23.44 -14.11 -10.56
N GLU A 98 22.63 -13.45 -11.39
CA GLU A 98 22.67 -11.99 -11.58
C GLU A 98 22.31 -11.24 -10.30
N ALA A 99 21.33 -11.76 -9.55
CA ALA A 99 20.83 -11.11 -8.33
C ALA A 99 21.83 -11.20 -7.17
N GLN A 100 22.57 -12.32 -7.05
CA GLN A 100 23.43 -12.64 -5.90
C GLN A 100 22.71 -12.51 -4.54
N THR A 101 21.38 -12.64 -4.53
CA THR A 101 20.51 -12.51 -3.37
C THR A 101 19.18 -13.23 -3.62
N HIS A 102 18.35 -13.32 -2.58
CA HIS A 102 17.03 -13.96 -2.63
C HIS A 102 15.92 -12.95 -3.01
N PRO A 103 14.73 -13.40 -3.45
CA PRO A 103 13.57 -12.52 -3.63
C PRO A 103 13.12 -11.91 -2.30
N GLY A 104 12.34 -10.83 -2.32
CA GLY A 104 11.77 -10.28 -1.08
C GLY A 104 10.92 -11.30 -0.34
N ILE A 105 11.13 -11.44 0.97
CA ILE A 105 10.41 -12.39 1.82
C ILE A 105 10.01 -11.69 3.12
N ALA A 106 8.80 -11.96 3.61
CA ALA A 106 8.40 -11.65 4.97
C ALA A 106 8.09 -12.95 5.72
N PHE A 107 8.81 -13.23 6.81
CA PHE A 107 8.44 -14.30 7.73
C PHE A 107 7.45 -13.75 8.73
N ILE A 108 6.25 -14.35 8.75
CA ILE A 108 5.14 -13.90 9.58
C ILE A 108 4.78 -15.01 10.55
N HIS A 109 4.94 -14.74 11.84
CA HIS A 109 4.41 -15.60 12.88
C HIS A 109 3.04 -15.08 13.30
N VAL A 110 2.05 -15.97 13.41
CA VAL A 110 0.70 -15.62 13.90
C VAL A 110 0.38 -16.49 15.10
N ASN A 111 0.10 -15.84 16.23
CA ASN A 111 -0.29 -16.56 17.45
C ASN A 111 -1.76 -16.98 17.42
N THR A 112 -2.21 -17.78 18.39
CA THR A 112 -3.60 -18.24 18.49
C THR A 112 -4.63 -17.12 18.72
N GLU A 113 -4.17 -15.91 19.08
CA GLU A 113 -5.01 -14.72 19.24
C GLU A 113 -5.09 -13.88 17.96
N GLY A 114 -4.38 -14.25 16.89
CA GLY A 114 -4.32 -13.51 15.63
C GLY A 114 -3.33 -12.35 15.62
N THR A 115 -2.57 -12.15 16.71
CA THR A 115 -1.47 -11.18 16.74
C THR A 115 -0.33 -11.68 15.86
N ASN A 116 0.27 -10.79 15.08
CA ASN A 116 1.37 -11.13 14.17
C ASN A 116 2.71 -10.49 14.57
N SER A 117 3.79 -11.15 14.16
CA SER A 117 5.15 -10.61 14.21
C SER A 117 5.80 -10.84 12.85
N ILE A 118 6.37 -9.79 12.28
CA ILE A 118 6.87 -9.78 10.90
C ILE A 118 8.37 -9.54 10.89
N TYR A 119 9.12 -10.44 10.26
CA TYR A 119 10.53 -10.30 9.98
C TYR A 119 10.75 -10.23 8.47
N VAL A 120 11.07 -9.04 7.97
CA VAL A 120 11.25 -8.79 6.53
C VAL A 120 12.70 -8.98 6.14
N LEU A 121 12.93 -9.78 5.09
CA LEU A 121 14.19 -9.86 4.38
C LEU A 121 14.01 -9.23 3.00
N PRO A 122 14.50 -8.00 2.79
CA PRO A 122 14.25 -7.27 1.54
C PRO A 122 14.83 -7.96 0.30
N GLY A 123 15.94 -8.69 0.43
CA GLY A 123 16.61 -9.36 -0.69
C GLY A 123 16.83 -8.41 -1.86
N ILE A 124 16.44 -8.85 -3.06
CA ILE A 124 16.55 -8.07 -4.30
C ILE A 124 15.78 -6.73 -4.27
N ASN A 125 14.73 -6.57 -3.44
CA ASN A 125 14.02 -5.28 -3.30
C ASN A 125 14.95 -4.17 -2.80
N ALA A 126 15.98 -4.50 -2.01
CA ALA A 126 16.98 -3.53 -1.56
C ALA A 126 17.83 -2.95 -2.71
N THR A 127 17.85 -3.62 -3.87
CA THR A 127 18.59 -3.18 -5.08
C THR A 127 17.71 -2.38 -6.04
N PHE A 128 16.44 -2.14 -5.71
CA PHE A 128 15.54 -1.34 -6.53
C PHE A 128 16.01 0.11 -6.55
N SER A 129 16.24 0.66 -7.74
CA SER A 129 17.06 1.85 -7.97
C SER A 129 16.36 2.88 -8.86
N PRO A 130 16.81 4.15 -8.87
CA PRO A 130 16.33 5.17 -9.80
C PRO A 130 16.35 4.74 -11.27
N GLN A 131 17.37 3.96 -11.69
CA GLN A 131 17.47 3.47 -13.06
C GLN A 131 16.27 2.60 -13.47
N ASP A 132 15.68 1.86 -12.53
CA ASP A 132 14.54 0.99 -12.83
C ASP A 132 13.26 1.78 -13.11
N ILE A 133 13.13 2.95 -12.46
CA ILE A 133 12.10 3.94 -12.75
C ILE A 133 12.38 4.62 -14.10
N ASP A 134 13.65 4.80 -14.46
CA ASP A 134 14.08 5.35 -15.75
C ASP A 134 13.78 4.44 -16.93
N ASP A 135 14.04 3.15 -16.78
CA ASP A 135 13.70 2.14 -17.78
C ASP A 135 12.18 2.03 -18.01
N ALA A 136 11.36 2.52 -17.08
CA ALA A 136 9.91 2.60 -17.17
C ALA A 136 9.39 3.94 -17.73
N GLN A 137 10.23 4.74 -18.41
CA GLN A 137 9.88 6.06 -18.98
C GLN A 137 8.56 6.09 -19.78
N SER A 138 8.28 5.03 -20.53
CA SER A 138 7.07 4.93 -21.35
C SER A 138 5.79 4.99 -20.51
N LEU A 139 5.79 4.42 -19.29
CA LEU A 139 4.64 4.48 -18.38
C LEU A 139 4.34 5.91 -17.96
N PHE A 140 5.37 6.67 -17.55
CA PHE A 140 5.22 8.06 -17.12
C PHE A 140 4.79 8.97 -18.27
N THR A 141 5.36 8.78 -19.46
CA THR A 141 4.97 9.53 -20.67
C THR A 141 3.50 9.26 -21.04
N ASN A 142 3.08 7.99 -20.97
CA ASN A 142 1.69 7.63 -21.22
C ASN A 142 0.76 8.24 -20.16
N ALA A 143 1.13 8.15 -18.88
CA ALA A 143 0.31 8.63 -17.77
C ALA A 143 0.31 10.16 -17.59
N GLN A 144 1.08 10.91 -18.37
CA GLN A 144 1.25 12.36 -18.24
C GLN A 144 -0.09 13.12 -18.13
N HIS A 145 -0.16 14.08 -17.21
CA HIS A 145 -1.32 14.93 -16.86
C HIS A 145 -2.57 14.24 -16.29
N THR A 146 -2.78 12.96 -16.56
CA THR A 146 -4.00 12.24 -16.19
C THR A 146 -3.77 11.12 -15.19
N GLY A 147 -2.51 10.76 -14.97
CA GLY A 147 -2.12 9.58 -14.22
C GLY A 147 -1.98 9.81 -12.73
N ILE A 148 -1.85 8.70 -12.02
CA ILE A 148 -1.58 8.64 -10.60
C ILE A 148 -0.36 7.73 -10.37
N LEU A 149 0.59 8.21 -9.57
CA LEU A 149 1.66 7.42 -8.98
C LEU A 149 1.25 7.08 -7.54
N VAL A 150 1.17 5.80 -7.19
CA VAL A 150 0.88 5.35 -5.81
C VAL A 150 2.11 4.66 -5.25
N LEU A 151 2.56 5.10 -4.07
CA LEU A 151 3.81 4.67 -3.46
C LEU A 151 3.59 4.20 -2.02
N SER A 152 4.41 3.25 -1.59
CA SER A 152 4.74 3.03 -0.18
C SER A 152 6.24 3.23 0.07
N LEU A 153 6.67 3.22 1.33
CA LEU A 153 8.09 3.33 1.70
C LEU A 153 8.80 1.98 1.82
N GLU A 154 8.18 0.91 1.32
CA GLU A 154 8.77 -0.43 1.23
C GLU A 154 9.72 -0.56 0.02
N MET A 155 10.67 0.38 -0.12
CA MET A 155 11.72 0.38 -1.14
C MET A 155 12.83 1.35 -0.73
N PRO A 156 14.01 1.34 -1.38
CA PRO A 156 15.04 2.34 -1.09
C PRO A 156 14.53 3.77 -1.26
N LYS A 157 14.75 4.62 -0.24
CA LYS A 157 14.28 6.01 -0.20
C LYS A 157 14.60 6.80 -1.48
N GLN A 158 15.84 6.67 -1.96
CA GLN A 158 16.31 7.35 -3.18
C GLN A 158 15.48 6.99 -4.43
N THR A 159 14.99 5.76 -4.51
CA THR A 159 14.15 5.27 -5.60
C THR A 159 12.74 5.82 -5.51
N ALA A 160 12.17 5.85 -4.30
CA ALA A 160 10.87 6.48 -4.04
C ALA A 160 10.92 7.98 -4.38
N TYR A 161 11.95 8.70 -3.90
CA TYR A 161 12.16 10.11 -4.21
C TYR A 161 12.28 10.37 -5.72
N HIS A 162 13.08 9.57 -6.44
CA HIS A 162 13.22 9.70 -7.89
C HIS A 162 11.89 9.46 -8.63
N ALA A 163 11.10 8.46 -8.23
CA ALA A 163 9.78 8.23 -8.79
C ALA A 163 8.84 9.43 -8.61
N ILE A 164 8.88 10.08 -7.44
CA ILE A 164 8.11 11.30 -7.15
C ILE A 164 8.54 12.44 -8.06
N GLN A 165 9.85 12.70 -8.17
CA GLN A 165 10.37 13.76 -9.05
C GLN A 165 9.95 13.53 -10.50
N LYS A 166 10.04 12.29 -10.96
CA LYS A 166 9.61 11.91 -12.31
C LYS A 166 8.12 12.09 -12.54
N ALA A 167 7.28 11.73 -11.57
CA ALA A 167 5.85 12.01 -11.64
C ALA A 167 5.56 13.51 -11.72
N HIS A 168 6.26 14.34 -10.95
CA HIS A 168 6.12 15.80 -11.03
C HIS A 168 6.50 16.36 -12.40
N GLN A 169 7.60 15.88 -13.01
CA GLN A 169 8.01 16.27 -14.37
C GLN A 169 6.92 15.97 -15.41
N HIS A 170 6.12 14.92 -15.19
CA HIS A 170 5.01 14.52 -16.05
C HIS A 170 3.64 14.98 -15.56
N ASN A 171 3.56 15.88 -14.57
CA ASN A 171 2.28 16.35 -14.00
C ASN A 171 1.35 15.19 -13.57
N ILE A 172 1.92 14.12 -13.02
CA ILE A 172 1.21 12.96 -12.48
C ILE A 172 0.92 13.22 -11.00
N LYS A 173 -0.30 12.92 -10.55
CA LYS A 173 -0.65 13.04 -9.12
C LYS A 173 0.09 12.00 -8.31
N VAL A 174 0.71 12.40 -7.21
CA VAL A 174 1.45 11.48 -6.32
C VAL A 174 0.66 11.19 -5.05
N PHE A 175 0.42 9.90 -4.81
CA PHE A 175 -0.24 9.36 -3.62
C PHE A 175 0.78 8.57 -2.82
N LEU A 176 0.87 8.86 -1.53
CA LEU A 176 1.78 8.17 -0.63
C LEU A 176 1.02 7.54 0.54
N ASP A 177 1.16 6.24 0.70
CA ASP A 177 0.91 5.56 1.96
C ASP A 177 2.28 5.37 2.65
N PRO A 178 2.61 6.18 3.67
CA PRO A 178 3.97 6.23 4.17
C PRO A 178 4.38 4.99 4.98
N GLY A 179 3.55 3.95 5.10
CA GLY A 179 3.90 2.72 5.81
C GLY A 179 5.16 2.01 5.29
N ALA A 180 5.71 1.13 6.15
CA ALA A 180 6.95 0.37 5.93
C ALA A 180 8.23 1.22 5.78
N TYR A 181 8.24 2.41 6.38
CA TYR A 181 9.44 3.25 6.49
C TYR A 181 10.51 2.64 7.40
N LYS A 182 11.77 2.98 7.15
CA LYS A 182 12.88 2.65 8.06
C LYS A 182 13.01 3.74 9.12
N LYS A 183 12.89 3.37 10.39
CA LYS A 183 12.85 4.32 11.54
C LYS A 183 14.11 5.16 11.67
N GLU A 184 15.23 4.67 11.16
CA GLU A 184 16.54 5.31 11.17
C GLU A 184 16.75 6.35 10.04
N GLU A 185 15.84 6.42 9.06
CA GLU A 185 15.90 7.35 7.93
C GLU A 185 14.93 8.53 8.14
N SER A 186 15.32 9.74 7.73
CA SER A 186 14.40 10.88 7.59
C SER A 186 13.81 10.89 6.18
N TYR A 187 12.52 11.23 6.06
CA TYR A 187 11.77 11.25 4.80
C TYR A 187 11.15 12.62 4.49
N ASP A 188 11.60 13.70 5.15
CA ASP A 188 11.04 15.05 4.98
C ASP A 188 11.05 15.55 3.53
N ASP A 189 12.03 15.13 2.74
CA ASP A 189 12.18 15.43 1.32
C ASP A 189 11.17 14.70 0.43
N ILE A 190 10.62 13.57 0.87
CA ILE A 190 9.61 12.78 0.15
C ILE A 190 8.24 13.48 0.17
N TYR A 191 7.92 14.21 1.24
CA TYR A 191 6.56 14.73 1.44
C TYR A 191 6.22 15.99 0.66
N ASN A 192 7.16 16.53 -0.10
CA ASN A 192 6.97 17.79 -0.80
C ASN A 192 6.07 17.66 -2.03
N ASN A 193 5.06 18.53 -2.12
CA ASN A 193 4.15 18.66 -3.27
C ASN A 193 3.33 17.41 -3.63
N LEU A 194 3.06 16.53 -2.65
CA LEU A 194 2.22 15.36 -2.89
C LEU A 194 0.78 15.77 -3.18
N TYR A 195 0.09 15.02 -4.05
CA TYR A 195 -1.36 15.18 -4.18
C TYR A 195 -2.07 14.66 -2.94
N LEU A 196 -1.65 13.49 -2.43
CA LEU A 196 -2.27 12.90 -1.24
C LEU A 196 -1.27 12.11 -0.41
N ILE A 197 -1.36 12.24 0.93
CA ILE A 197 -0.71 11.34 1.88
C ILE A 197 -1.75 10.68 2.79
N LYS A 198 -1.60 9.39 3.08
CA LYS A 198 -2.49 8.63 3.95
C LYS A 198 -1.76 7.86 5.06
N PRO A 199 -1.26 8.52 6.12
CA PRO A 199 -0.74 7.82 7.29
C PRO A 199 -1.88 7.26 8.16
N ASN A 200 -1.62 6.20 8.91
CA ASN A 200 -2.39 5.89 10.13
C ASN A 200 -1.92 6.74 11.32
N GLU A 201 -2.56 6.60 12.48
CA GLU A 201 -2.26 7.36 13.70
C GLU A 201 -0.81 7.18 14.19
N HIS A 202 -0.26 5.96 14.08
CA HIS A 202 1.10 5.65 14.52
C HIS A 202 2.15 6.16 13.52
N GLU A 203 1.85 6.05 12.23
CA GLU A 203 2.67 6.60 11.15
C GLU A 203 2.68 8.13 11.24
N ALA A 204 1.52 8.77 11.47
CA ALA A 204 1.43 10.21 11.68
C ALA A 204 2.25 10.66 12.89
N GLU A 205 2.09 9.99 14.04
CA GLU A 205 2.88 10.29 15.24
C GLU A 205 4.38 10.18 14.99
N HIS A 206 4.82 9.13 14.31
CA HIS A 206 6.23 8.95 14.01
C HIS A 206 6.77 10.05 13.10
N LEU A 207 6.02 10.43 12.07
CA LEU A 207 6.47 11.37 11.05
C LEU A 207 6.42 12.82 11.51
N THR A 208 5.47 13.17 12.37
CA THR A 208 5.26 14.57 12.78
C THR A 208 5.64 14.83 14.24
N GLY A 209 5.88 13.78 15.04
CA GLY A 209 6.06 13.86 16.48
C GLY A 209 4.76 14.16 17.25
N ILE A 210 3.60 14.10 16.59
CA ILE A 210 2.30 14.48 17.17
C ILE A 210 1.45 13.23 17.33
N LYS A 211 1.20 12.83 18.57
CA LYS A 211 0.31 11.72 18.88
C LYS A 211 -1.12 12.05 18.48
N VAL A 212 -1.67 11.30 17.52
CA VAL A 212 -3.03 11.50 17.01
C VAL A 212 -4.02 10.66 17.81
N THR A 213 -4.93 11.33 18.53
CA THR A 213 -5.98 10.69 19.36
C THR A 213 -7.38 11.18 19.06
N ASP A 214 -7.51 12.31 18.38
CA ASP A 214 -8.76 13.00 18.11
C ASP A 214 -8.62 13.93 16.90
N LYS A 215 -9.68 14.69 16.58
CA LYS A 215 -9.69 15.63 15.46
C LYS A 215 -8.61 16.72 15.58
N GLU A 216 -8.39 17.27 16.77
CA GLU A 216 -7.50 18.42 16.95
C GLU A 216 -6.04 18.01 16.81
N THR A 217 -5.66 16.87 17.40
CA THR A 217 -4.34 16.28 17.23
C THR A 217 -4.10 15.80 15.79
N ALA A 218 -5.11 15.23 15.14
CA ALA A 218 -5.06 14.89 13.71
C ALA A 218 -4.84 16.13 12.83
N LYS A 219 -5.51 17.25 13.15
CA LYS A 219 -5.35 18.53 12.44
C LYS A 219 -3.94 19.08 12.60
N GLN A 220 -3.36 19.01 13.79
CA GLN A 220 -1.97 19.42 14.04
C GLN A 220 -1.00 18.57 13.22
N ALA A 221 -1.16 17.24 13.20
CA ALA A 221 -0.36 16.34 12.37
C ALA A 221 -0.56 16.63 10.87
N ALA A 222 -1.79 16.90 10.42
CA ALA A 222 -2.06 17.25 9.03
C ALA A 222 -1.39 18.57 8.63
N ALA A 223 -1.36 19.56 9.51
CA ALA A 223 -0.69 20.84 9.26
C ALA A 223 0.80 20.69 8.92
N TYR A 224 1.50 19.72 9.53
CA TYR A 224 2.90 19.41 9.20
C TYR A 224 3.08 19.06 7.71
N PHE A 225 2.15 18.27 7.14
CA PHE A 225 2.17 17.88 5.72
C PHE A 225 1.67 19.00 4.81
N LEU A 226 0.61 19.71 5.19
CA LEU A 226 0.07 20.84 4.41
C LEU A 226 1.11 21.97 4.24
N GLN A 227 1.94 22.23 5.26
CA GLN A 227 3.06 23.18 5.19
C GLN A 227 4.14 22.78 4.16
N ARG A 228 4.19 21.50 3.77
CA ARG A 228 5.08 20.94 2.73
C ARG A 228 4.39 20.86 1.36
N ASN A 229 3.31 21.62 1.17
CA ASN A 229 2.50 21.67 -0.05
C ASN A 229 1.83 20.33 -0.42
N VAL A 230 1.62 19.44 0.55
CA VAL A 230 0.70 18.31 0.35
C VAL A 230 -0.71 18.87 0.16
N GLN A 231 -1.41 18.47 -0.89
CA GLN A 231 -2.74 19.02 -1.19
C GLN A 231 -3.83 18.43 -0.29
N ASN A 232 -3.74 17.11 -0.02
CA ASN A 232 -4.75 16.35 0.70
C ASN A 232 -4.10 15.41 1.71
N VAL A 233 -4.58 15.41 2.95
CA VAL A 233 -4.07 14.56 4.03
C VAL A 233 -5.22 13.73 4.58
N LEU A 234 -5.14 12.41 4.49
CA LEU A 234 -6.14 11.48 5.02
C LEU A 234 -5.52 10.66 6.15
N ILE A 235 -5.76 11.04 7.41
CA ILE A 235 -5.23 10.30 8.56
C ILE A 235 -6.26 9.25 8.97
N THR A 236 -5.92 7.96 8.90
CA THR A 236 -6.79 6.86 9.32
C THR A 236 -6.59 6.53 10.80
N LEU A 237 -7.67 6.19 11.51
CA LEU A 237 -7.71 5.87 12.95
C LEU A 237 -8.45 4.55 13.22
N GLY A 238 -8.12 3.50 12.45
CA GLY A 238 -8.74 2.18 12.55
C GLY A 238 -10.27 2.23 12.53
N GLU A 239 -10.90 1.71 13.60
CA GLU A 239 -12.36 1.65 13.75
C GLU A 239 -13.03 3.04 13.80
N GLN A 240 -12.29 4.11 14.09
CA GLN A 240 -12.84 5.48 14.12
C GLN A 240 -12.95 6.10 12.73
N GLY A 241 -12.45 5.43 11.69
CA GLY A 241 -12.49 5.90 10.31
C GLY A 241 -11.28 6.76 9.98
N ALA A 242 -11.49 7.96 9.44
CA ALA A 242 -10.39 8.86 9.07
C ALA A 242 -10.77 10.34 9.16
N TYR A 243 -9.76 11.20 9.30
CA TYR A 243 -9.90 12.64 9.09
C TYR A 243 -9.27 13.05 7.76
N LEU A 244 -10.05 13.72 6.92
CA LEU A 244 -9.63 14.33 5.67
C LEU A 244 -9.38 15.83 5.89
N PHE A 245 -8.16 16.26 5.61
CA PHE A 245 -7.73 17.65 5.65
C PHE A 245 -7.26 18.11 4.27
N THR A 246 -7.76 19.26 3.83
CA THR A 246 -7.27 20.00 2.66
C THR A 246 -7.08 21.47 3.06
N LYS A 247 -6.79 22.35 2.10
CA LYS A 247 -6.81 23.80 2.37
C LYS A 247 -8.20 24.34 2.74
N GLU A 248 -9.25 23.65 2.31
CA GLU A 248 -10.65 24.12 2.40
C GLU A 248 -11.54 23.19 3.25
N THR A 249 -11.10 21.97 3.52
CA THR A 249 -11.91 20.91 4.14
C THR A 249 -11.25 20.38 5.40
N GLU A 250 -12.04 20.20 6.46
CA GLU A 250 -11.68 19.43 7.67
C GLU A 250 -12.84 18.49 8.01
N GLN A 251 -12.79 17.26 7.50
CA GLN A 251 -13.92 16.33 7.56
C GLN A 251 -13.55 15.06 8.32
N HIS A 252 -14.45 14.62 9.21
CA HIS A 252 -14.40 13.27 9.78
C HIS A 252 -15.21 12.32 8.88
N ILE A 253 -14.63 11.18 8.55
CA ILE A 253 -15.23 10.11 7.77
C ILE A 253 -15.26 8.87 8.67
N PRO A 254 -16.39 8.57 9.35
CA PRO A 254 -16.47 7.42 10.24
C PRO A 254 -16.40 6.11 9.45
N THR A 255 -16.02 5.02 10.11
CA THR A 255 -16.24 3.68 9.53
C THR A 255 -17.75 3.41 9.45
N PRO A 256 -18.23 2.84 8.33
CA PRO A 256 -19.61 2.38 8.26
C PRO A 256 -19.83 1.21 9.21
N LYS A 257 -20.98 1.19 9.90
CA LYS A 257 -21.35 0.07 10.76
C LYS A 257 -21.89 -1.08 9.91
N LEU A 258 -21.01 -2.04 9.61
CA LEU A 258 -21.35 -3.19 8.77
C LEU A 258 -21.60 -4.44 9.63
N SER A 259 -22.69 -5.16 9.34
CA SER A 259 -22.98 -6.46 9.94
C SER A 259 -22.56 -7.57 8.99
N ILE A 260 -21.25 -7.79 8.86
CA ILE A 260 -20.65 -8.81 7.98
C ILE A 260 -20.05 -9.92 8.84
N GLN A 261 -20.34 -11.16 8.48
CA GLN A 261 -19.66 -12.33 9.05
C GLN A 261 -18.32 -12.52 8.32
N GLY A 262 -17.22 -12.62 9.06
CA GLY A 262 -15.90 -12.76 8.47
C GLY A 262 -14.78 -12.80 9.50
N GLU A 263 -13.56 -13.04 9.02
CA GLU A 263 -12.36 -12.94 9.84
C GLU A 263 -12.02 -11.46 10.03
N LYS A 264 -12.02 -11.01 11.27
CA LYS A 264 -11.67 -9.63 11.63
C LYS A 264 -10.16 -9.45 11.57
N ASN A 265 -9.64 -8.89 10.48
CA ASN A 265 -8.21 -8.73 10.26
C ASN A 265 -7.89 -7.32 9.71
N ALA A 266 -7.12 -6.54 10.46
CA ALA A 266 -6.71 -5.18 10.03
C ALA A 266 -5.61 -5.18 8.95
N THR A 267 -4.99 -6.33 8.68
CA THR A 267 -3.92 -6.46 7.68
C THR A 267 -4.48 -6.19 6.28
N GLY A 268 -3.85 -5.26 5.55
CA GLY A 268 -4.27 -4.87 4.20
C GLY A 268 -5.41 -3.84 4.16
N CYS A 269 -6.04 -3.48 5.29
CA CYS A 269 -7.10 -2.45 5.29
C CYS A 269 -6.59 -1.07 4.86
N GLY A 270 -5.36 -0.72 5.28
CA GLY A 270 -4.69 0.50 4.84
C GLY A 270 -4.40 0.50 3.33
N ASP A 271 -3.91 -0.65 2.82
CA ASP A 271 -3.61 -0.87 1.40
C ASP A 271 -4.88 -0.73 0.55
N GLN A 272 -5.97 -1.35 1.00
CA GLN A 272 -7.26 -1.28 0.33
C GLN A 272 -7.84 0.15 0.36
N THR A 273 -7.66 0.88 1.47
CA THR A 273 -8.09 2.28 1.58
C THR A 273 -7.37 3.16 0.53
N ILE A 274 -6.03 3.12 0.46
CA ILE A 274 -5.30 3.94 -0.53
C ILE A 274 -5.58 3.49 -1.97
N ALA A 275 -5.75 2.18 -2.18
CA ALA A 275 -6.10 1.62 -3.48
C ALA A 275 -7.47 2.11 -3.98
N ALA A 276 -8.49 2.04 -3.12
CA ALA A 276 -9.83 2.51 -3.45
C ALA A 276 -9.89 4.03 -3.67
N LEU A 277 -9.12 4.79 -2.90
CA LEU A 277 -8.99 6.23 -3.09
C LEU A 277 -8.35 6.58 -4.43
N ALA A 278 -7.23 5.93 -4.79
CA ALA A 278 -6.57 6.11 -6.08
C ALA A 278 -7.47 5.70 -7.25
N ALA A 279 -8.18 4.57 -7.13
CA ALA A 279 -9.13 4.10 -8.13
C ALA A 279 -10.26 5.12 -8.35
N ALA A 280 -10.91 5.58 -7.28
CA ALA A 280 -12.01 6.55 -7.36
C ALA A 280 -11.56 7.89 -7.97
N ILE A 281 -10.39 8.41 -7.57
CA ILE A 281 -9.85 9.65 -8.15
C ILE A 281 -9.50 9.46 -9.63
N SER A 282 -8.96 8.30 -10.03
CA SER A 282 -8.66 8.01 -11.44
C SER A 282 -9.91 7.96 -12.32
N GLN A 283 -11.06 7.65 -11.73
CA GLN A 283 -12.38 7.62 -12.37
C GLN A 283 -13.09 8.99 -12.32
N GLY A 284 -12.43 10.03 -11.79
CA GLY A 284 -12.97 11.39 -11.74
C GLY A 284 -13.94 11.67 -10.60
N LYS A 285 -14.01 10.81 -9.57
CA LYS A 285 -14.86 11.08 -8.40
C LYS A 285 -14.32 12.28 -7.60
N PRO A 286 -15.19 13.12 -7.02
CA PRO A 286 -14.78 14.15 -6.07
C PRO A 286 -14.04 13.55 -4.86
N LEU A 287 -13.08 14.28 -4.30
CA LEU A 287 -12.21 13.80 -3.22
C LEU A 287 -12.97 13.26 -2.01
N GLU A 288 -13.98 13.98 -1.53
CA GLU A 288 -14.76 13.58 -0.35
C GLU A 288 -15.52 12.28 -0.59
N GLN A 289 -16.12 12.12 -1.78
CA GLN A 289 -16.79 10.88 -2.18
C GLN A 289 -15.79 9.73 -2.32
N ALA A 290 -14.63 10.00 -2.92
CA ALA A 290 -13.55 9.03 -3.07
C ALA A 290 -13.02 8.58 -1.69
N ALA A 291 -12.88 9.50 -0.73
CA ALA A 291 -12.43 9.20 0.63
C ALA A 291 -13.46 8.37 1.41
N LYS A 292 -14.76 8.70 1.32
CA LYS A 292 -15.84 7.88 1.89
C LYS A 292 -15.84 6.45 1.32
N GLN A 293 -15.75 6.32 0.00
CA GLN A 293 -15.63 5.01 -0.65
C GLN A 293 -14.38 4.25 -0.21
N ALA A 294 -13.25 4.95 -0.05
CA ALA A 294 -12.00 4.37 0.40
C ALA A 294 -12.10 3.80 1.81
N ILE A 295 -12.73 4.53 2.74
CA ILE A 295 -12.98 4.03 4.10
C ILE A 295 -13.91 2.82 4.08
N LEU A 296 -14.99 2.85 3.29
CA LEU A 296 -15.84 1.66 3.12
C LEU A 296 -15.05 0.45 2.61
N ALA A 297 -14.21 0.63 1.58
CA ALA A 297 -13.41 -0.46 1.03
C ALA A 297 -12.41 -1.01 2.07
N GLY A 298 -11.75 -0.15 2.84
CA GLY A 298 -10.91 -0.56 3.97
C GLY A 298 -11.69 -1.33 5.05
N THR A 299 -12.92 -0.91 5.36
CA THR A 299 -13.80 -1.62 6.29
C THR A 299 -14.28 -2.96 5.73
N LEU A 300 -14.54 -3.10 4.44
CA LEU A 300 -14.88 -4.39 3.82
C LEU A 300 -13.69 -5.36 3.85
N GLN A 301 -12.47 -4.86 3.61
CA GLN A 301 -11.24 -5.65 3.74
C GLN A 301 -11.04 -6.21 5.15
N PHE A 302 -11.49 -5.48 6.18
CA PHE A 302 -11.39 -5.93 7.57
C PHE A 302 -12.15 -7.22 7.86
N TYR A 303 -13.19 -7.55 7.08
CA TYR A 303 -13.99 -8.77 7.23
C TYR A 303 -13.52 -9.91 6.31
N LYS A 304 -12.42 -9.74 5.57
CA LYS A 304 -11.87 -10.77 4.68
C LYS A 304 -10.77 -11.56 5.36
N ALA A 305 -10.74 -12.86 5.06
CA ALA A 305 -9.65 -13.74 5.45
C ALA A 305 -8.41 -13.44 4.59
N GLY A 306 -7.41 -12.80 5.20
CA GLY A 306 -6.18 -12.38 4.53
C GLY A 306 -6.32 -11.15 3.63
N ILE A 307 -5.30 -10.88 2.83
CA ILE A 307 -5.22 -9.70 1.96
C ILE A 307 -5.88 -10.04 0.60
N VAL A 308 -7.17 -9.70 0.45
CA VAL A 308 -7.97 -10.09 -0.71
C VAL A 308 -8.69 -8.85 -1.27
N PRO A 309 -8.52 -8.51 -2.56
CA PRO A 309 -9.12 -7.30 -3.12
C PRO A 309 -10.64 -7.20 -2.89
N VAL A 310 -11.08 -6.02 -2.45
CA VAL A 310 -12.50 -5.65 -2.42
C VAL A 310 -12.94 -5.24 -3.83
N THR A 311 -14.08 -5.76 -4.28
CA THR A 311 -14.61 -5.52 -5.63
C THR A 311 -15.57 -4.33 -5.68
N ASN A 312 -15.79 -3.77 -6.88
CA ASN A 312 -16.80 -2.71 -7.09
C ASN A 312 -18.21 -3.17 -6.68
N LYS A 313 -18.57 -4.44 -6.93
CA LYS A 313 -19.87 -4.99 -6.54
C LYS A 313 -20.09 -4.94 -5.04
N GLU A 314 -19.08 -5.30 -4.25
CA GLU A 314 -19.15 -5.22 -2.79
C GLU A 314 -19.24 -3.77 -2.31
N ILE A 315 -18.47 -2.86 -2.92
CA ILE A 315 -18.57 -1.43 -2.59
C ILE A 315 -19.98 -0.91 -2.89
N GLU A 316 -20.55 -1.22 -4.05
CA GLU A 316 -21.91 -0.82 -4.45
C GLU A 316 -22.97 -1.37 -3.49
N GLU A 317 -22.86 -2.63 -3.10
CA GLU A 317 -23.77 -3.29 -2.15
C GLU A 317 -23.81 -2.57 -0.80
N TYR A 318 -22.66 -2.12 -0.31
CA TYR A 318 -22.55 -1.47 1.01
C TYR A 318 -22.50 0.06 0.96
N THR A 319 -22.60 0.69 -0.21
CA THR A 319 -22.55 2.16 -0.37
C THR A 319 -23.68 2.86 0.40
N GLN A 320 -24.84 2.20 0.57
CA GLN A 320 -25.98 2.74 1.31
C GLN A 320 -25.71 2.93 2.82
N HIS A 321 -24.61 2.37 3.33
CA HIS A 321 -24.21 2.47 4.74
C HIS A 321 -23.15 3.57 5.01
N ILE A 322 -22.86 4.42 4.02
CA ILE A 322 -21.85 5.48 4.09
C ILE A 322 -22.35 6.76 4.79
N ASP A 323 -23.67 6.91 4.99
CA ASP A 323 -24.29 8.12 5.55
C ASP A 323 -24.47 8.11 7.08
#